data_AF-R9T6F8-F1
#
_entry.id   AF-R9T6F8-F1
#
_cell.length_a   1.000
_cell.length_b   1.000
_cell.length_c   1.000
_cell.angle_alpha   90.00
_cell.angle_beta   90.00
_cell.angle_gamma   90.00
#
_symmetry.space_group_name_H-M   'P 1'
#
loop_
_entity.id
_entity.type
_entity.pdbx_description
1 polymer ?
#
loop_
_entity_poly.entity_id
_entity_poly.type
_entity_poly.pdbx_seq_one_letter_code
_entity_poly.pdbx_strand_id
1 'polypeptide(L)'
;MQNKHKLALAAGCLVLAALCFVAAGVSEDSDFDNEAVLAAGDAPAASIGDVTYASLEEALNAAVSGQTVVLIDDYVMTSNAAVKAGVLLLLPCMDNDVGYTSTGYNPDGTTSSVKTLYRTLTIPENVTLTVEGSILVNAVTGYPAGGDFDQDVRGGYAQINLAGNIVVENGGLLDNCGYIIGAGQVTAKSGAEVRDLFVIESWRGGTHALNLMGGRLNVLLNKYGDPFPINEYNCHNIESTIKIESGASFTGNVKMYGGSTFNYTKYPQINNTNGLIRLADNAYLIKTYDSAADRVKIAIYGGATADSSTLTFSFGGISKAMTTSKFTYPIDGDIEFELHNGNYTFNNSFKFLTGAVLTVFDDATLTVPSGKKVIFYDEFNDIDNNGTSEYPQRDAAYILLKGNSTLNIQGSFAGIVKCETSLDQVIVGANAVTTNIESKEANGYNNTSQPAVTLSFDLQVQLAA
;
A
#
# COMPACT_ATOMS: atom_id res chain seq x y z
N MET A 1 -33.80 -13.04 -11.82
CA MET A 1 -35.23 -12.99 -11.45
C MET A 1 -35.42 -11.83 -10.47
N GLN A 2 -36.38 -10.94 -10.74
CA GLN A 2 -36.83 -9.73 -9.98
C GLN A 2 -35.74 -8.68 -9.67
N ASN A 3 -35.60 -7.53 -10.33
CA ASN A 3 -36.49 -6.55 -10.98
C ASN A 3 -37.40 -5.76 -10.02
N LYS A 4 -37.01 -4.53 -9.66
CA LYS A 4 -37.92 -3.36 -9.58
C LYS A 4 -37.19 -2.05 -9.94
N HIS A 5 -37.80 -1.34 -10.88
CA HIS A 5 -37.41 -0.07 -11.48
C HIS A 5 -38.24 1.11 -10.89
N LYS A 6 -37.55 2.26 -10.76
CA LYS A 6 -37.87 3.61 -11.28
C LYS A 6 -39.09 4.46 -10.83
N LEU A 7 -38.83 5.78 -11.01
CA LEU A 7 -39.66 6.97 -11.25
C LEU A 7 -39.96 7.85 -10.01
N ALA A 8 -39.91 9.20 -10.05
CA ALA A 8 -40.01 10.12 -11.18
C ALA A 8 -39.38 11.52 -10.93
N LEU A 9 -39.24 12.24 -12.03
CA LEU A 9 -38.67 13.55 -12.34
C LEU A 9 -39.73 14.69 -12.24
N ALA A 10 -39.32 15.91 -11.87
CA ALA A 10 -39.86 17.22 -12.35
C ALA A 10 -39.00 18.35 -11.74
N ALA A 11 -38.10 19.06 -12.43
CA ALA A 11 -38.26 20.04 -13.52
C ALA A 11 -38.90 21.39 -13.09
N GLY A 12 -38.05 22.45 -13.07
CA GLY A 12 -38.41 23.79 -13.58
C GLY A 12 -38.51 24.94 -12.57
N CYS A 13 -37.53 25.86 -12.57
CA CYS A 13 -37.67 27.22 -13.12
C CYS A 13 -36.51 28.15 -12.71
N LEU A 14 -35.83 28.72 -13.71
CA LEU A 14 -35.03 29.95 -13.63
C LEU A 14 -35.88 31.13 -13.13
N VAL A 15 -35.27 32.13 -12.49
CA VAL A 15 -35.21 33.53 -12.99
C VAL A 15 -34.33 34.40 -12.07
N LEU A 16 -33.41 35.10 -12.75
CA LEU A 16 -32.53 36.18 -12.34
C LEU A 16 -33.33 37.51 -12.26
N ALA A 17 -33.15 38.33 -11.21
CA ALA A 17 -33.37 39.78 -11.30
C ALA A 17 -32.73 40.54 -10.13
N ALA A 18 -31.73 41.37 -10.46
CA ALA A 18 -31.29 42.51 -9.68
C ALA A 18 -32.03 43.79 -10.14
N LEU A 19 -32.28 44.75 -9.23
CA LEU A 19 -32.10 46.21 -9.37
C LEU A 19 -33.01 47.05 -8.44
N CYS A 20 -32.34 47.80 -7.54
CA CYS A 20 -32.42 49.26 -7.30
C CYS A 20 -33.69 49.99 -6.76
N PHE A 21 -33.43 50.67 -5.61
CA PHE A 21 -33.81 52.03 -5.16
C PHE A 21 -35.28 52.49 -5.06
N VAL A 22 -35.69 52.99 -3.87
CA VAL A 22 -36.03 54.40 -3.54
C VAL A 22 -36.02 54.60 -2.00
N ALA A 23 -35.63 55.80 -1.57
CA ALA A 23 -35.26 56.25 -0.22
C ALA A 23 -36.38 56.92 0.62
N ALA A 24 -35.99 57.28 1.85
CA ALA A 24 -36.56 58.23 2.84
C ALA A 24 -37.55 57.65 3.87
N GLY A 25 -37.42 57.85 5.19
CA GLY A 25 -36.42 58.55 6.01
C GLY A 25 -36.83 58.59 7.50
N VAL A 26 -35.96 59.19 8.34
CA VAL A 26 -36.18 59.72 9.72
C VAL A 26 -36.30 58.65 10.83
N SER A 27 -35.66 58.66 12.01
CA SER A 27 -34.68 59.51 12.72
C SER A 27 -34.08 58.69 13.88
N GLU A 28 -32.85 59.05 14.27
CA GLU A 28 -32.19 58.97 15.59
C GLU A 28 -32.80 58.05 16.67
N ASP A 29 -32.03 57.04 17.09
CA ASP A 29 -31.62 56.99 18.50
C ASP A 29 -30.25 56.31 18.62
N SER A 30 -29.40 56.94 19.42
CA SER A 30 -28.02 56.53 19.68
C SER A 30 -27.99 55.48 20.77
N ASP A 31 -27.53 54.27 20.44
CA ASP A 31 -26.91 53.39 21.43
C ASP A 31 -25.66 52.75 20.79
N PHE A 32 -24.51 53.21 21.26
CA PHE A 32 -23.23 52.59 20.96
C PHE A 32 -23.11 51.34 21.85
N ASP A 33 -23.82 50.28 21.47
CA ASP A 33 -23.44 48.95 21.91
C ASP A 33 -22.20 48.55 21.10
N ASN A 34 -21.07 48.78 21.74
CA ASN A 34 -19.77 48.31 21.33
C ASN A 34 -19.79 46.77 21.44
N GLU A 35 -20.43 46.08 20.48
CA GLU A 35 -20.09 44.69 20.20
C GLU A 35 -18.65 44.71 19.69
N ALA A 36 -17.73 44.57 20.63
CA ALA A 36 -16.44 44.01 20.34
C ALA A 36 -16.71 42.64 19.69
N VAL A 37 -16.70 42.62 18.36
CA VAL A 37 -16.35 41.42 17.61
C VAL A 37 -14.96 41.06 18.11
N LEU A 38 -14.93 40.22 19.14
CA LEU A 38 -13.76 39.42 19.47
C LEU A 38 -13.48 38.67 18.18
N ALA A 39 -12.51 39.15 17.41
CA ALA A 39 -11.89 38.34 16.39
C ALA A 39 -11.57 37.01 17.08
N ALA A 40 -12.16 35.92 16.61
CA ALA A 40 -11.79 34.60 17.08
C ALA A 40 -10.27 34.54 16.94
N GLY A 41 -9.55 34.59 18.07
CA GLY A 41 -8.12 34.33 18.06
C GLY A 41 -7.97 32.95 17.43
N ASP A 42 -7.12 32.84 16.40
CA ASP A 42 -6.97 31.63 15.61
C ASP A 42 -6.92 30.42 16.54
N ALA A 43 -7.89 29.51 16.39
CA ALA A 43 -7.92 28.29 17.18
C ALA A 43 -6.57 27.59 17.01
N PRO A 44 -5.93 27.11 18.10
CA PRO A 44 -4.58 26.60 17.99
C PRO A 44 -4.56 25.36 17.10
N ALA A 45 -3.60 25.29 16.18
CA ALA A 45 -3.48 24.20 15.21
C ALA A 45 -2.77 22.97 15.78
N ALA A 46 -1.79 23.17 16.65
CA ALA A 46 -0.94 22.10 17.17
C ALA A 46 -0.54 22.30 18.63
N SER A 47 -0.08 21.23 19.29
CA SER A 47 0.44 21.27 20.65
C SER A 47 1.72 20.46 20.84
N ILE A 48 2.48 20.83 21.88
CA ILE A 48 3.58 20.05 22.45
C ILE A 48 3.34 19.98 23.95
N GLY A 49 2.88 18.82 24.44
CA GLY A 49 2.36 18.71 25.79
C GLY A 49 1.20 19.69 26.00
N ASP A 50 1.27 20.48 27.06
CA ASP A 50 0.22 21.47 27.41
C ASP A 50 0.35 22.81 26.67
N VAL A 51 1.41 23.00 25.87
CA VAL A 51 1.65 24.25 25.13
C VAL A 51 1.03 24.16 23.75
N THR A 52 0.16 25.11 23.41
CA THR A 52 -0.48 25.21 22.10
C THR A 52 0.18 26.27 21.22
N TYR A 53 0.08 26.07 19.91
CA TYR A 53 0.65 26.93 18.87
C TYR A 53 -0.44 27.31 17.87
N ALA A 54 -0.37 28.52 17.32
CA ALA A 54 -1.35 29.00 16.34
C ALA A 54 -1.22 28.26 15.00
N SER A 55 -0.01 27.82 14.66
CA SER A 55 0.29 27.08 13.43
C SER A 55 1.06 25.78 13.69
N LEU A 56 0.92 24.82 12.76
CA LEU A 56 1.75 23.60 12.78
C LEU A 56 3.23 23.95 12.58
N GLU A 57 3.54 24.91 11.72
CA GLU A 57 4.91 25.32 11.40
C GLU A 57 5.64 25.89 12.62
N GLU A 58 4.96 26.71 13.44
CA GLU A 58 5.51 27.21 14.70
C GLU A 58 5.78 26.07 15.69
N ALA A 59 4.84 25.13 15.83
CA ALA A 59 5.02 23.97 16.72
C ALA A 59 6.22 23.11 16.26
N LEU A 60 6.31 22.78 14.97
CA LEU A 60 7.42 22.02 14.41
C LEU A 60 8.77 22.75 14.57
N ASN A 61 8.77 24.08 14.44
CA ASN A 61 9.98 24.88 14.66
C ASN A 61 10.39 24.89 16.14
N ALA A 62 9.44 24.95 17.07
CA ALA A 62 9.70 24.94 18.50
C ALA A 62 10.13 23.55 19.04
N ALA A 63 9.66 22.48 18.41
CA ALA A 63 9.91 21.11 18.84
C ALA A 63 11.40 20.73 18.84
N VAL A 64 11.78 19.95 19.84
CA VAL A 64 13.12 19.35 19.99
C VAL A 64 13.05 17.84 20.12
N SER A 65 14.19 17.17 19.88
CA SER A 65 14.29 15.71 19.93
C SER A 65 13.69 15.11 21.21
N GLY A 66 12.89 14.05 21.06
CA GLY A 66 12.15 13.39 22.12
C GLY A 66 10.72 13.92 22.35
N GLN A 67 10.31 14.98 21.64
CA GLN A 67 8.98 15.55 21.75
C GLN A 67 8.02 15.06 20.66
N THR A 68 6.73 15.10 20.98
CA THR A 68 5.63 14.88 20.04
C THR A 68 4.91 16.19 19.79
N VAL A 69 4.80 16.57 18.52
CA VAL A 69 3.87 17.60 18.04
C VAL A 69 2.57 16.91 17.69
N VAL A 70 1.47 17.27 18.34
CA VAL A 70 0.14 16.73 18.06
C VAL A 70 -0.63 17.77 17.28
N LEU A 71 -1.18 17.40 16.12
CA LEU A 71 -2.14 18.23 15.43
C LEU A 71 -3.45 18.22 16.26
N ILE A 72 -4.01 19.39 16.62
CA ILE A 72 -5.20 19.47 17.51
C ILE A 72 -6.47 20.01 16.84
N ASP A 73 -6.37 20.63 15.65
CA ASP A 73 -7.50 20.84 14.73
C ASP A 73 -7.12 20.49 13.27
N ASP A 74 -8.09 20.40 12.37
CA ASP A 74 -7.85 20.35 10.92
C ASP A 74 -7.04 21.58 10.50
N TYR A 75 -6.02 21.39 9.67
CA TYR A 75 -5.07 22.46 9.36
C TYR A 75 -4.59 22.44 7.91
N VAL A 76 -4.36 23.64 7.36
CA VAL A 76 -3.75 23.85 6.05
C VAL A 76 -2.40 24.52 6.25
N MET A 77 -1.32 23.85 5.84
CA MET A 77 0.01 24.45 5.88
C MET A 77 0.07 25.68 4.96
N THR A 78 0.76 26.71 5.43
CA THR A 78 0.94 27.99 4.72
C THR A 78 2.36 28.18 4.23
N SER A 79 3.31 27.42 4.77
CA SER A 79 4.72 27.47 4.38
C SER A 79 5.43 26.14 4.58
N ASN A 80 6.63 26.02 4.03
CA ASN A 80 7.46 24.84 4.22
C ASN A 80 7.82 24.67 5.69
N ALA A 81 7.84 23.42 6.15
CA ALA A 81 8.24 23.08 7.51
C ALA A 81 9.03 21.77 7.54
N ALA A 82 9.67 21.50 8.67
CA ALA A 82 10.44 20.29 8.88
C ALA A 82 10.05 19.62 10.20
N VAL A 83 9.77 18.32 10.15
CA VAL A 83 9.77 17.44 11.32
C VAL A 83 11.22 17.07 11.61
N LYS A 84 11.84 17.72 12.59
CA LYS A 84 13.27 17.55 12.92
C LYS A 84 13.57 16.15 13.45
N ALA A 85 14.82 15.71 13.30
CA ALA A 85 15.28 14.43 13.83
C ALA A 85 14.92 14.22 15.31
N GLY A 86 14.30 13.06 15.60
CA GLY A 86 13.84 12.69 16.94
C GLY A 86 12.53 13.36 17.40
N VAL A 87 11.89 14.19 16.57
CA VAL A 87 10.52 14.69 16.80
C VAL A 87 9.51 13.76 16.13
N LEU A 88 8.39 13.50 16.80
CA LEU A 88 7.22 12.86 16.20
C LEU A 88 6.14 13.90 15.89
N LEU A 89 5.66 13.94 14.65
CA LEU A 89 4.40 14.59 14.30
C LEU A 89 3.28 13.53 14.32
N LEU A 90 2.34 13.69 15.24
CA LEU A 90 1.15 12.85 15.35
C LEU A 90 -0.05 13.55 14.71
N LEU A 91 -0.63 12.92 13.69
CA LEU A 91 -1.98 13.22 13.24
C LEU A 91 -2.92 12.24 13.94
N PRO A 92 -3.68 12.68 14.95
CA PRO A 92 -4.46 11.79 15.80
C PRO A 92 -5.65 11.20 15.06
N CYS A 93 -6.13 10.05 15.54
CA CYS A 93 -7.34 9.41 15.04
C CYS A 93 -8.50 9.37 16.05
N MET A 94 -8.31 9.96 17.24
CA MET A 94 -9.31 10.04 18.31
C MET A 94 -8.90 11.08 19.36
N ASP A 95 -9.81 11.40 20.28
CA ASP A 95 -9.51 12.29 21.41
C ASP A 95 -8.43 11.68 22.32
N ASN A 96 -7.48 12.51 22.75
CA ASN A 96 -6.35 12.10 23.61
C ASN A 96 -5.51 10.97 23.00
N ASP A 97 -5.42 10.90 21.69
CA ASP A 97 -4.58 9.93 20.99
C ASP A 97 -3.10 10.11 21.39
N VAL A 98 -2.49 8.99 21.81
CA VAL A 98 -1.09 8.92 22.23
C VAL A 98 -0.17 8.44 21.10
N GLY A 99 -0.72 8.17 19.92
CA GLY A 99 -0.03 7.63 18.76
C GLY A 99 0.14 6.12 18.84
N TYR A 100 1.39 5.64 18.85
CA TYR A 100 1.66 4.21 18.94
C TYR A 100 1.21 3.64 20.29
N THR A 101 0.54 2.49 20.24
CA THR A 101 0.20 1.72 21.43
C THR A 101 1.45 1.05 22.04
N SER A 102 1.29 0.37 23.17
CA SER A 102 2.38 -0.40 23.80
C SER A 102 2.96 -1.51 22.93
N THR A 103 2.29 -1.90 21.84
CA THR A 103 2.81 -2.88 20.87
C THR A 103 3.75 -2.25 19.84
N GLY A 104 3.83 -0.92 19.78
CA GLY A 104 4.57 -0.17 18.76
C GLY A 104 3.81 -0.01 17.44
N TYR A 105 2.49 -0.25 17.43
CA TYR A 105 1.61 -0.13 16.27
C TYR A 105 0.40 0.78 16.58
N ASN A 106 -0.33 1.15 15.53
CA ASN A 106 -1.55 1.94 15.61
C ASN A 106 -2.68 1.22 16.38
N PRO A 107 -3.67 1.95 16.93
CA PRO A 107 -4.76 1.39 17.72
C PRO A 107 -5.56 0.29 17.02
N ASP A 108 -6.04 -0.67 17.81
CA ASP A 108 -6.87 -1.78 17.34
C ASP A 108 -8.33 -1.42 17.26
N GLY A 109 -8.99 -1.89 16.19
CA GLY A 109 -10.43 -1.80 16.06
C GLY A 109 -11.18 -2.76 17.00
N THR A 110 -12.44 -2.42 17.20
CA THR A 110 -13.43 -3.21 17.94
C THR A 110 -14.58 -3.61 17.01
N THR A 111 -15.45 -4.52 17.44
CA THR A 111 -16.67 -4.86 16.69
C THR A 111 -17.65 -3.69 16.55
N SER A 112 -17.47 -2.60 17.30
CA SER A 112 -18.29 -1.39 17.26
C SER A 112 -17.58 -0.21 16.59
N SER A 113 -16.36 -0.39 16.07
CA SER A 113 -15.63 0.67 15.39
C SER A 113 -16.33 1.08 14.10
N VAL A 114 -16.40 2.39 13.85
CA VAL A 114 -16.99 2.96 12.64
C VAL A 114 -15.95 3.83 11.96
N LYS A 115 -15.68 3.54 10.68
CA LYS A 115 -14.73 4.29 9.85
C LYS A 115 -15.16 5.75 9.79
N THR A 116 -14.37 6.64 10.37
CA THR A 116 -14.69 8.07 10.52
C THR A 116 -13.43 8.92 10.36
N LEU A 117 -13.48 9.93 9.50
CA LEU A 117 -12.40 10.90 9.39
C LEU A 117 -12.38 11.73 10.68
N TYR A 118 -11.26 11.71 11.40
CA TYR A 118 -11.08 12.44 12.66
C TYR A 118 -10.21 13.68 12.48
N ARG A 119 -9.19 13.60 11.61
CA ARG A 119 -8.25 14.69 11.41
C ARG A 119 -7.72 14.80 10.00
N THR A 120 -7.64 16.03 9.50
CA THR A 120 -7.09 16.37 8.19
C THR A 120 -5.91 17.33 8.31
N LEU A 121 -4.77 16.97 7.71
CA LEU A 121 -3.70 17.91 7.38
C LEU A 121 -3.69 18.15 5.88
N THR A 122 -3.75 19.41 5.45
CA THR A 122 -3.64 19.77 4.03
C THR A 122 -2.27 20.38 3.77
N ILE A 123 -1.54 19.79 2.81
CA ILE A 123 -0.27 20.30 2.29
C ILE A 123 -0.54 20.81 0.87
N PRO A 124 -0.73 22.13 0.67
CA PRO A 124 -1.10 22.68 -0.63
C PRO A 124 0.05 22.65 -1.63
N GLU A 125 -0.26 22.93 -2.89
CA GLU A 125 0.75 23.08 -3.94
C GLU A 125 1.88 24.04 -3.51
N ASN A 126 3.10 23.77 -3.96
CA ASN A 126 4.31 24.54 -3.64
C ASN A 126 4.73 24.55 -2.16
N VAL A 127 4.04 23.82 -1.29
CA VAL A 127 4.47 23.58 0.10
C VAL A 127 5.11 22.19 0.23
N THR A 128 6.22 22.14 0.96
CA THR A 128 6.96 20.91 1.27
C THR A 128 7.05 20.72 2.78
N LEU A 129 6.67 19.52 3.23
CA LEU A 129 6.97 19.03 4.58
C LEU A 129 8.18 18.08 4.50
N THR A 130 9.30 18.53 5.06
CA THR A 130 10.53 17.71 5.17
C THR A 130 10.48 16.87 6.44
N VAL A 131 10.85 15.59 6.34
CA VAL A 131 10.75 14.63 7.45
C VAL A 131 12.13 14.06 7.74
N GLU A 132 12.76 14.56 8.81
CA GLU A 132 13.99 14.03 9.39
C GLU A 132 13.72 13.23 10.68
N GLY A 133 12.58 13.50 11.32
CA GLY A 133 12.01 12.73 12.43
C GLY A 133 10.98 11.72 11.94
N SER A 134 9.82 11.67 12.59
CA SER A 134 8.74 10.74 12.25
C SER A 134 7.40 11.45 12.07
N ILE A 135 6.60 11.00 11.12
CA ILE A 135 5.17 11.31 11.03
C ILE A 135 4.39 10.02 11.28
N LEU A 136 3.36 10.08 12.12
CA LEU A 136 2.33 9.04 12.22
C LEU A 136 1.00 9.61 11.75
N VAL A 137 0.53 9.14 10.60
CA VAL A 137 -0.85 9.35 10.13
C VAL A 137 -1.69 8.25 10.75
N ASN A 138 -2.23 8.50 11.95
CA ASN A 138 -2.78 7.42 12.77
C ASN A 138 -4.16 6.97 12.28
N ALA A 139 -4.52 5.74 12.62
CA ALA A 139 -5.86 5.21 12.42
C ALA A 139 -6.14 4.04 13.35
N VAL A 140 -7.43 3.83 13.63
CA VAL A 140 -7.91 2.59 14.22
C VAL A 140 -8.10 1.55 13.10
N THR A 141 -7.27 0.50 13.10
CA THR A 141 -7.32 -0.56 12.07
C THR A 141 -7.56 -1.94 12.67
N GLY A 142 -8.07 -2.86 11.84
CA GLY A 142 -8.32 -4.24 12.20
C GLY A 142 -9.72 -4.50 12.77
N TYR A 143 -10.12 -5.77 12.73
CA TYR A 143 -11.38 -6.27 13.24
C TYR A 143 -11.13 -7.49 14.13
N PRO A 144 -11.68 -7.56 15.36
CA PRO A 144 -11.38 -8.63 16.31
C PRO A 144 -12.16 -9.93 16.02
N ALA A 145 -12.14 -10.38 14.77
CA ALA A 145 -12.61 -11.69 14.36
C ALA A 145 -11.69 -12.27 13.29
N GLY A 146 -11.52 -13.60 13.32
CA GLY A 146 -10.83 -14.31 12.25
C GLY A 146 -11.77 -14.53 11.06
N GLY A 147 -11.21 -14.71 9.87
CA GLY A 147 -11.94 -14.88 8.62
C GLY A 147 -11.36 -14.02 7.51
N ASP A 148 -12.19 -13.76 6.50
CA ASP A 148 -12.03 -12.89 5.34
C ASP A 148 -12.32 -11.41 5.67
N PHE A 149 -12.01 -10.97 6.90
CA PHE A 149 -12.22 -9.58 7.29
C PHE A 149 -10.98 -8.75 6.93
N ASP A 150 -11.15 -7.79 6.03
CA ASP A 150 -10.13 -6.80 5.72
C ASP A 150 -9.77 -6.05 7.00
N GLN A 151 -8.48 -6.11 7.33
CA GLN A 151 -7.92 -5.50 8.53
C GLN A 151 -7.53 -4.03 8.30
N ASP A 152 -8.17 -3.40 7.31
CA ASP A 152 -8.04 -1.99 6.93
C ASP A 152 -8.55 -1.05 8.06
N VAL A 153 -8.62 0.25 7.76
CA VAL A 153 -9.19 1.31 8.60
C VAL A 153 -10.65 1.00 8.92
N ARG A 154 -10.95 0.84 10.21
CA ARG A 154 -12.30 0.52 10.71
C ARG A 154 -12.85 1.49 11.73
N GLY A 155 -12.02 2.35 12.33
CA GLY A 155 -12.47 3.37 13.29
C GLY A 155 -12.10 4.78 12.83
N GLY A 156 -11.83 5.64 13.81
CA GLY A 156 -11.29 6.97 13.56
C GLY A 156 -9.98 6.90 12.76
N TYR A 157 -9.77 7.82 11.84
CA TYR A 157 -8.52 7.92 11.07
C TYR A 157 -8.13 9.36 10.78
N ALA A 158 -6.83 9.56 10.67
CA ALA A 158 -6.25 10.78 10.12
C ALA A 158 -6.04 10.66 8.61
N GLN A 159 -6.01 11.80 7.95
CA GLN A 159 -5.75 11.93 6.53
C GLN A 159 -4.81 13.09 6.24
N ILE A 160 -3.94 12.92 5.24
CA ILE A 160 -3.23 14.02 4.60
C ILE A 160 -3.84 14.27 3.21
N ASN A 161 -4.28 15.50 2.97
CA ASN A 161 -4.60 15.99 1.63
C ASN A 161 -3.32 16.59 1.02
N LEU A 162 -2.68 15.85 0.13
CA LEU A 162 -1.38 16.16 -0.44
C LEU A 162 -1.52 16.70 -1.88
N ALA A 163 -1.40 18.01 -2.03
CA ALA A 163 -1.18 18.66 -3.33
C ALA A 163 0.27 19.12 -3.52
N GLY A 164 0.97 19.37 -2.42
CA GLY A 164 2.41 19.68 -2.38
C GLY A 164 3.28 18.43 -2.28
N ASN A 165 4.32 18.49 -1.42
CA ASN A 165 5.29 17.42 -1.28
C ASN A 165 5.52 17.01 0.19
N ILE A 166 5.77 15.72 0.39
CA ILE A 166 6.42 15.20 1.60
C ILE A 166 7.77 14.64 1.17
N VAL A 167 8.86 15.10 1.79
CA VAL A 167 10.20 14.60 1.52
C VAL A 167 10.75 13.94 2.78
N VAL A 168 10.88 12.62 2.75
CA VAL A 168 11.45 11.84 3.85
C VAL A 168 12.96 11.72 3.62
N GLU A 169 13.72 12.36 4.50
CA GLU A 169 15.18 12.40 4.47
C GLU A 169 15.78 11.14 5.12
N ASN A 170 17.09 10.99 5.01
CA ASN A 170 17.83 9.91 5.67
C ASN A 170 17.53 9.87 7.18
N GLY A 171 17.09 8.71 7.69
CA GLY A 171 16.68 8.51 9.08
C GLY A 171 15.26 8.95 9.40
N GLY A 172 14.56 9.59 8.46
CA GLY A 172 13.17 9.98 8.59
C GLY A 172 12.20 8.80 8.38
N LEU A 173 11.03 8.90 9.01
CA LEU A 173 9.95 7.92 8.92
C LEU A 173 8.62 8.60 8.58
N LEU A 174 7.98 8.18 7.49
CA LEU A 174 6.55 8.44 7.27
C LEU A 174 5.78 7.15 7.52
N ASP A 175 5.04 7.08 8.63
CA ASP A 175 4.25 5.92 9.01
C ASP A 175 2.75 6.18 8.76
N ASN A 176 2.23 5.67 7.64
CA ASN A 176 0.83 5.79 7.28
C ASN A 176 0.02 4.59 7.78
N CYS A 177 -0.97 4.85 8.62
CA CYS A 177 -2.04 3.90 8.97
C CYS A 177 -3.43 4.41 8.56
N GLY A 178 -3.58 5.73 8.35
CA GLY A 178 -4.75 6.38 7.77
C GLY A 178 -4.63 6.50 6.25
N TYR A 179 -4.88 7.68 5.70
CA TYR A 179 -4.82 7.92 4.25
C TYR A 179 -3.93 9.11 3.87
N ILE A 180 -3.26 9.01 2.73
CA ILE A 180 -2.59 10.15 2.08
C ILE A 180 -3.07 10.23 0.63
N ILE A 181 -3.92 11.22 0.36
CA ILE A 181 -4.62 11.36 -0.92
C ILE A 181 -4.26 12.67 -1.60
N GLY A 182 -4.42 12.73 -2.92
CA GLY A 182 -4.21 13.95 -3.71
C GLY A 182 -3.14 13.80 -4.78
N ALA A 183 -2.95 14.87 -5.55
CA ALA A 183 -2.09 14.88 -6.75
C ALA A 183 -0.61 15.12 -6.44
N GLY A 184 -0.26 15.38 -5.17
CA GLY A 184 1.12 15.63 -4.76
C GLY A 184 1.97 14.36 -4.66
N GLN A 185 3.16 14.50 -4.10
CA GLN A 185 4.17 13.43 -4.07
C GLN A 185 4.82 13.24 -2.71
N VAL A 186 4.95 11.97 -2.31
CA VAL A 186 5.86 11.53 -1.25
C VAL A 186 7.18 11.10 -1.89
N THR A 187 8.32 11.63 -1.45
CA THR A 187 9.65 11.18 -1.88
C THR A 187 10.45 10.65 -0.70
N ALA A 188 10.85 9.39 -0.76
CA ALA A 188 11.75 8.76 0.21
C ALA A 188 13.17 8.73 -0.36
N LYS A 189 14.09 9.45 0.29
CA LYS A 189 15.51 9.46 -0.08
C LYS A 189 16.25 8.27 0.53
N SER A 190 17.46 7.99 0.05
CA SER A 190 18.32 6.95 0.62
C SER A 190 18.42 7.05 2.15
N GLY A 191 18.11 5.96 2.85
CA GLY A 191 18.08 5.88 4.32
C GLY A 191 16.76 6.27 4.97
N ALA A 192 15.76 6.72 4.20
CA ALA A 192 14.40 6.97 4.66
C ALA A 192 13.56 5.68 4.74
N GLU A 193 12.52 5.70 5.57
CA GLU A 193 11.48 4.66 5.59
C GLU A 193 10.09 5.27 5.38
N VAL A 194 9.34 4.72 4.43
CA VAL A 194 7.91 4.96 4.27
C VAL A 194 7.18 3.67 4.62
N ARG A 195 6.13 3.78 5.43
CA ARG A 195 5.23 2.66 5.73
C ARG A 195 3.82 2.99 5.29
N ASP A 196 3.14 1.98 4.79
CA ASP A 196 1.74 2.04 4.40
C ASP A 196 1.01 0.82 4.95
N LEU A 197 -0.32 0.88 5.03
CA LEU A 197 -1.11 -0.24 5.52
C LEU A 197 -1.10 -1.38 4.50
N PHE A 198 -0.67 -2.57 4.92
CA PHE A 198 -0.70 -3.78 4.11
C PHE A 198 -1.91 -4.62 4.54
N VAL A 199 -2.98 -4.49 3.78
CA VAL A 199 -4.26 -5.15 4.03
C VAL A 199 -4.27 -6.47 3.30
N ILE A 200 -4.59 -7.54 4.02
CA ILE A 200 -4.83 -8.85 3.43
C ILE A 200 -6.33 -8.95 3.25
N GLU A 201 -6.80 -9.00 2.00
CA GLU A 201 -8.22 -9.10 1.66
C GLU A 201 -8.71 -10.53 1.95
N SER A 202 -8.09 -11.50 1.28
CA SER A 202 -8.47 -12.91 1.37
C SER A 202 -7.39 -13.70 2.13
N TRP A 203 -7.57 -13.88 3.45
CA TRP A 203 -6.65 -14.66 4.29
C TRP A 203 -7.14 -16.10 4.54
N ARG A 204 -6.32 -17.08 4.14
CA ARG A 204 -6.61 -18.51 4.40
C ARG A 204 -6.12 -18.97 5.78
N GLY A 205 -6.61 -18.32 6.83
CA GLY A 205 -6.03 -18.37 8.16
C GLY A 205 -6.18 -19.64 9.00
N GLY A 206 -5.62 -19.56 10.22
CA GLY A 206 -5.77 -20.59 11.25
C GLY A 206 -5.13 -21.92 10.87
N THR A 207 -5.85 -23.01 11.16
CA THR A 207 -5.40 -24.38 10.89
C THR A 207 -5.23 -24.63 9.38
N HIS A 208 -5.94 -23.91 8.52
CA HIS A 208 -5.81 -24.08 7.08
C HIS A 208 -4.45 -23.56 6.56
N ALA A 209 -4.05 -22.32 6.88
CA ALA A 209 -2.70 -21.82 6.58
C ALA A 209 -1.62 -22.77 7.10
N LEU A 210 -1.79 -23.28 8.33
CA LEU A 210 -0.87 -24.26 8.90
C LEU A 210 -0.81 -25.55 8.05
N ASN A 211 -1.95 -26.07 7.59
CA ASN A 211 -2.00 -27.28 6.76
C ASN A 211 -1.39 -27.05 5.36
N LEU A 212 -1.66 -25.90 4.72
CA LEU A 212 -1.02 -25.49 3.46
C LEU A 212 0.50 -25.49 3.58
N MET A 213 1.00 -24.96 4.70
CA MET A 213 2.43 -24.87 5.02
C MET A 213 3.05 -26.20 5.49
N GLY A 214 2.33 -27.32 5.38
CA GLY A 214 2.81 -28.65 5.75
C GLY A 214 2.65 -29.02 7.22
N GLY A 215 1.81 -28.30 7.95
CA GLY A 215 1.44 -28.58 9.34
C GLY A 215 2.38 -27.98 10.40
N ARG A 216 1.91 -27.99 11.65
CA ARG A 216 2.60 -27.35 12.80
C ARG A 216 4.05 -27.78 12.97
N LEU A 217 4.36 -29.07 12.78
CA LEU A 217 5.72 -29.57 12.96
C LEU A 217 6.68 -29.00 11.91
N ASN A 218 6.25 -28.89 10.64
CA ASN A 218 7.07 -28.30 9.58
C ASN A 218 7.28 -26.80 9.80
N VAL A 219 6.25 -26.07 10.23
CA VAL A 219 6.37 -24.66 10.60
C VAL A 219 7.37 -24.47 11.76
N LEU A 220 7.29 -25.30 12.81
CA LEU A 220 8.20 -25.22 13.95
C LEU A 220 9.66 -25.51 13.56
N LEU A 221 9.88 -26.41 12.59
CA LEU A 221 11.19 -26.82 12.09
C LEU A 221 11.69 -25.98 10.89
N ASN A 222 10.98 -24.93 10.48
CA ASN A 222 11.28 -24.12 9.29
C ASN A 222 11.37 -24.93 7.98
N LYS A 223 10.54 -25.98 7.86
CA LYS A 223 10.42 -26.87 6.69
C LYS A 223 9.14 -26.63 5.87
N TYR A 224 8.45 -25.52 6.13
CA TYR A 224 7.25 -25.13 5.39
C TYR A 224 7.61 -24.64 3.98
N GLY A 225 6.62 -24.62 3.08
CA GLY A 225 6.78 -24.15 1.72
C GLY A 225 5.43 -23.99 1.02
N ASP A 226 5.45 -24.03 -0.32
CA ASP A 226 4.29 -23.74 -1.17
C ASP A 226 2.99 -24.51 -0.84
N PRO A 227 1.82 -23.84 -0.97
CA PRO A 227 1.63 -22.46 -1.45
C PRO A 227 1.78 -21.38 -0.37
N PHE A 228 2.11 -20.14 -0.79
CA PHE A 228 2.03 -18.97 0.10
C PHE A 228 0.56 -18.75 0.52
N PRO A 229 0.27 -18.53 1.82
CA PRO A 229 -1.10 -18.51 2.32
C PRO A 229 -1.87 -17.20 2.08
N ILE A 230 -1.27 -16.23 1.40
CA ILE A 230 -1.86 -14.96 0.97
C ILE A 230 -1.78 -14.91 -0.55
N ASN A 231 -2.87 -14.66 -1.25
CA ASN A 231 -2.90 -14.48 -2.70
C ASN A 231 -3.53 -13.17 -3.15
N GLU A 232 -4.17 -12.42 -2.25
CA GLU A 232 -4.75 -11.10 -2.51
C GLU A 232 -4.41 -10.13 -1.38
N TYR A 233 -3.94 -8.93 -1.72
CA TYR A 233 -3.52 -7.93 -0.75
C TYR A 233 -3.45 -6.52 -1.33
N ASN A 234 -3.74 -5.53 -0.48
CA ASN A 234 -3.64 -4.12 -0.78
C ASN A 234 -2.51 -3.45 0.01
N CYS A 235 -1.86 -2.46 -0.58
CA CYS A 235 -0.84 -1.63 0.07
C CYS A 235 -0.84 -0.23 -0.57
N HIS A 236 -1.98 0.44 -0.51
CA HIS A 236 -2.25 1.66 -1.29
C HIS A 236 -3.06 2.74 -0.55
N ASN A 237 -3.11 2.72 0.79
CA ASN A 237 -3.72 3.83 1.54
C ASN A 237 -2.94 5.14 1.37
N ILE A 238 -1.68 5.08 0.96
CA ILE A 238 -1.04 6.19 0.25
C ILE A 238 -1.42 6.10 -1.23
N GLU A 239 -2.46 6.86 -1.60
CA GLU A 239 -2.98 6.98 -2.96
C GLU A 239 -2.19 8.00 -3.79
N SER A 240 -1.59 8.99 -3.11
CA SER A 240 -0.69 9.97 -3.74
C SER A 240 0.53 9.28 -4.35
N THR A 241 1.19 9.95 -5.31
CA THR A 241 2.39 9.38 -5.94
C THR A 241 3.50 9.19 -4.90
N ILE A 242 4.15 8.02 -4.91
CA ILE A 242 5.31 7.73 -4.06
C ILE A 242 6.53 7.53 -4.94
N LYS A 243 7.60 8.27 -4.67
CA LYS A 243 8.94 8.04 -5.21
C LYS A 243 9.82 7.42 -4.13
N ILE A 244 10.39 6.24 -4.40
CA ILE A 244 11.35 5.55 -3.52
C ILE A 244 12.70 5.53 -4.22
N GLU A 245 13.70 6.20 -3.66
CA GLU A 245 15.07 6.17 -4.18
C GLU A 245 15.83 4.95 -3.64
N SER A 246 16.83 4.47 -4.39
CA SER A 246 17.69 3.39 -3.91
C SER A 246 18.32 3.72 -2.55
N GLY A 247 18.34 2.74 -1.64
CA GLY A 247 18.73 2.93 -0.25
C GLY A 247 17.58 3.29 0.69
N ALA A 248 16.40 3.69 0.20
CA ALA A 248 15.20 3.88 1.00
C ALA A 248 14.42 2.57 1.19
N SER A 249 13.40 2.59 2.06
CA SER A 249 12.49 1.46 2.25
C SER A 249 11.01 1.85 2.13
N PHE A 250 10.23 0.90 1.59
CA PHE A 250 8.77 0.91 1.60
C PHE A 250 8.28 -0.38 2.26
N THR A 251 7.57 -0.25 3.38
CA THR A 251 7.22 -1.37 4.26
C THR A 251 5.72 -1.41 4.52
N GLY A 252 5.12 -2.58 4.36
CA GLY A 252 3.74 -2.81 4.76
C GLY A 252 3.59 -2.96 6.27
N ASN A 253 2.70 -2.17 6.89
CA ASN A 253 2.19 -2.39 8.23
C ASN A 253 1.10 -3.46 8.17
N VAL A 254 1.40 -4.65 8.67
CA VAL A 254 0.46 -5.78 8.65
C VAL A 254 -0.18 -5.92 10.01
N LYS A 255 -1.52 -5.95 10.04
CA LYS A 255 -2.31 -6.28 11.22
C LYS A 255 -3.24 -7.44 10.90
N MET A 256 -3.31 -8.42 11.79
CA MET A 256 -4.17 -9.60 11.62
C MET A 256 -4.76 -10.05 12.95
N TYR A 257 -6.04 -10.43 12.96
CA TYR A 257 -6.65 -11.05 14.12
C TYR A 257 -6.59 -12.58 14.03
N GLY A 258 -6.01 -13.22 15.04
CA GLY A 258 -5.84 -14.67 15.06
C GLY A 258 -5.43 -15.18 16.43
N GLY A 259 -5.95 -16.35 16.83
CA GLY A 259 -5.71 -16.89 18.18
C GLY A 259 -6.30 -16.02 19.30
N SER A 260 -7.42 -15.34 19.01
CA SER A 260 -8.11 -14.41 19.92
C SER A 260 -7.30 -13.16 20.31
N THR A 261 -6.34 -12.76 19.48
CA THR A 261 -5.54 -11.55 19.67
C THR A 261 -5.19 -10.91 18.33
N PHE A 262 -4.88 -9.61 18.34
CA PHE A 262 -4.21 -8.97 17.22
C PHE A 262 -2.73 -9.38 17.18
N ASN A 263 -2.24 -9.56 15.95
CA ASN A 263 -0.87 -9.86 15.61
C ASN A 263 -0.41 -8.81 14.61
N TYR A 264 0.82 -8.36 14.77
CA TYR A 264 1.38 -7.27 13.99
C TYR A 264 2.72 -7.70 13.41
N THR A 265 2.99 -7.25 12.20
CA THR A 265 4.31 -7.36 11.63
C THR A 265 4.56 -6.26 10.63
N LYS A 266 5.83 -6.12 10.27
CA LYS A 266 6.27 -5.24 9.19
C LYS A 266 6.70 -6.12 8.05
N TYR A 267 6.23 -5.80 6.86
CA TYR A 267 6.51 -6.57 5.67
C TYR A 267 7.23 -5.72 4.61
N PRO A 268 8.57 -5.76 4.57
CA PRO A 268 9.32 -4.91 3.65
C PRO A 268 9.04 -5.32 2.19
N GLN A 269 8.48 -4.39 1.41
CA GLN A 269 8.22 -4.57 -0.01
C GLN A 269 9.44 -4.09 -0.81
N ILE A 270 9.97 -2.92 -0.48
CA ILE A 270 11.15 -2.33 -1.12
C ILE A 270 12.19 -2.08 -0.03
N ASN A 271 13.38 -2.68 -0.16
CA ASN A 271 14.53 -2.47 0.72
C ASN A 271 15.74 -3.23 0.15
N ASN A 272 16.92 -2.60 0.12
CA ASN A 272 18.11 -3.21 -0.49
C ASN A 272 18.64 -4.48 0.22
N THR A 273 18.16 -4.81 1.43
CA THR A 273 18.61 -5.97 2.23
C THR A 273 17.54 -7.03 2.46
N ASN A 274 16.28 -6.63 2.68
CA ASN A 274 15.16 -7.53 3.01
C ASN A 274 13.86 -7.20 2.26
N GLY A 275 13.94 -6.49 1.12
CA GLY A 275 12.78 -6.18 0.29
C GLY A 275 12.54 -7.23 -0.79
N LEU A 276 11.27 -7.37 -1.19
CA LEU A 276 10.88 -8.07 -2.42
C LEU A 276 11.50 -7.42 -3.65
N ILE A 277 11.68 -6.10 -3.61
CA ILE A 277 12.37 -5.32 -4.64
C ILE A 277 13.61 -4.68 -4.03
N ARG A 278 14.76 -4.91 -4.66
CA ARG A 278 16.05 -4.34 -4.30
C ARG A 278 16.54 -3.48 -5.46
N LEU A 279 16.40 -2.17 -5.31
CA LEU A 279 16.82 -1.21 -6.34
C LEU A 279 18.33 -1.26 -6.54
N ALA A 280 18.80 -1.11 -7.79
CA ALA A 280 20.21 -0.93 -8.07
C ALA A 280 20.71 0.44 -7.57
N ASP A 281 22.02 0.66 -7.55
CA ASP A 281 22.57 1.98 -7.19
C ASP A 281 22.06 3.06 -8.15
N ASN A 282 21.62 4.20 -7.59
CA ASN A 282 21.00 5.33 -8.31
C ASN A 282 19.67 5.02 -9.02
N ALA A 283 19.12 3.82 -8.86
CA ALA A 283 17.77 3.50 -9.31
C ALA A 283 16.70 4.14 -8.42
N TYR A 284 15.48 4.23 -8.94
CA TYR A 284 14.32 4.66 -8.17
C TYR A 284 13.05 3.99 -8.69
N LEU A 285 12.01 4.02 -7.87
CA LEU A 285 10.68 3.49 -8.19
C LEU A 285 9.64 4.59 -7.99
N ILE A 286 8.64 4.62 -8.87
CA ILE A 286 7.43 5.42 -8.76
C ILE A 286 6.24 4.48 -8.57
N LYS A 287 5.53 4.62 -7.46
CA LYS A 287 4.27 3.92 -7.17
C LYS A 287 3.11 4.91 -7.29
N THR A 288 2.07 4.51 -8.01
CA THR A 288 0.81 5.25 -8.13
C THR A 288 -0.36 4.30 -7.91
N TYR A 289 -1.50 4.85 -7.49
CA TYR A 289 -2.75 4.12 -7.39
C TYR A 289 -3.83 4.82 -8.24
N ASP A 290 -4.53 4.05 -9.05
CA ASP A 290 -5.71 4.49 -9.79
C ASP A 290 -6.94 3.92 -9.08
N SER A 291 -7.64 4.77 -8.32
CA SER A 291 -8.83 4.38 -7.56
C SER A 291 -10.05 4.10 -8.43
N ALA A 292 -10.06 4.56 -9.69
CA ALA A 292 -11.17 4.27 -10.62
C ALA A 292 -11.03 2.88 -11.24
N ALA A 293 -9.79 2.46 -11.52
CA ALA A 293 -9.48 1.12 -12.01
C ALA A 293 -9.23 0.11 -10.88
N ASP A 294 -9.02 0.59 -9.65
CA ASP A 294 -8.51 -0.16 -8.49
C ASP A 294 -7.21 -0.89 -8.82
N ARG A 295 -6.21 -0.12 -9.26
CA ARG A 295 -4.95 -0.63 -9.79
C ARG A 295 -3.74 0.08 -9.19
N VAL A 296 -2.77 -0.71 -8.75
CA VAL A 296 -1.46 -0.20 -8.35
C VAL A 296 -0.50 -0.32 -9.53
N LYS A 297 0.20 0.77 -9.85
CA LYS A 297 1.31 0.75 -10.82
C LYS A 297 2.63 1.02 -10.12
N ILE A 298 3.63 0.21 -10.44
CA ILE A 298 4.99 0.29 -9.93
C ILE A 298 5.94 0.41 -11.13
N ALA A 299 6.42 1.62 -11.40
CA ALA A 299 7.42 1.87 -12.44
C ALA A 299 8.82 1.98 -11.84
N ILE A 300 9.77 1.19 -12.32
CA ILE A 300 11.14 1.13 -11.82
C ILE A 300 12.08 1.66 -12.89
N TYR A 301 13.05 2.47 -12.49
CA TYR A 301 14.04 3.09 -13.35
C TYR A 301 15.43 2.82 -12.80
N GLY A 302 16.36 2.35 -13.65
CA GLY A 302 17.76 2.12 -13.31
C GLY A 302 18.12 0.68 -12.93
N GLY A 303 17.16 -0.25 -12.97
CA GLY A 303 17.38 -1.66 -12.64
C GLY A 303 17.06 -2.05 -11.19
N ALA A 304 16.71 -3.33 -11.00
CA ALA A 304 16.39 -3.88 -9.70
C ALA A 304 16.50 -5.42 -9.67
N THR A 305 16.65 -5.98 -8.48
CA THR A 305 16.50 -7.42 -8.23
C THR A 305 15.19 -7.67 -7.49
N ALA A 306 14.34 -8.54 -8.04
CA ALA A 306 13.20 -9.09 -7.34
C ALA A 306 13.68 -10.28 -6.49
N ASP A 307 13.63 -10.17 -5.16
CA ASP A 307 14.23 -11.11 -4.21
C ASP A 307 13.20 -11.56 -3.16
N SER A 308 13.65 -12.34 -2.19
CA SER A 308 12.87 -12.70 -1.02
C SER A 308 12.84 -11.59 0.03
N SER A 309 11.71 -11.54 0.73
CA SER A 309 11.48 -10.73 1.92
C SER A 309 11.13 -11.66 3.08
N THR A 310 11.35 -11.19 4.30
CA THR A 310 11.05 -11.93 5.52
C THR A 310 10.20 -11.07 6.44
N LEU A 311 9.02 -11.58 6.79
CA LEU A 311 8.14 -11.04 7.80
C LEU A 311 8.10 -11.96 9.01
N THR A 312 7.94 -11.40 10.20
CA THR A 312 7.91 -12.19 11.44
C THR A 312 6.50 -12.24 11.98
N PHE A 313 5.90 -13.43 12.01
CA PHE A 313 4.60 -13.65 12.62
C PHE A 313 4.73 -14.19 14.03
N SER A 314 3.81 -13.78 14.91
CA SER A 314 3.59 -14.44 16.18
C SER A 314 2.38 -15.36 16.06
N PHE A 315 2.57 -16.66 16.29
CA PHE A 315 1.48 -17.64 16.35
C PHE A 315 1.45 -18.26 17.75
N GLY A 316 0.39 -17.97 18.52
CA GLY A 316 0.18 -18.59 19.85
C GLY A 316 1.35 -18.39 20.82
N GLY A 317 1.95 -17.19 20.84
CA GLY A 317 3.10 -16.86 21.68
C GLY A 317 4.47 -17.28 21.13
N ILE A 318 4.52 -17.87 19.92
CA ILE A 318 5.78 -18.23 19.25
C ILE A 318 6.00 -17.27 18.07
N SER A 319 7.05 -16.47 18.16
CA SER A 319 7.52 -15.63 17.06
C SER A 319 8.31 -16.47 16.05
N LYS A 320 7.94 -16.38 14.76
CA LYS A 320 8.55 -17.11 13.65
C LYS A 320 8.71 -16.21 12.43
N ALA A 321 9.92 -16.22 11.88
CA ALA A 321 10.18 -15.65 10.58
C ALA A 321 9.55 -16.51 9.47
N MET A 322 8.67 -15.89 8.70
CA MET A 322 8.19 -16.38 7.41
C MET A 322 9.00 -15.69 6.32
N THR A 323 9.76 -16.45 5.54
CA THR A 323 10.53 -15.89 4.40
C THR A 323 9.91 -16.34 3.08
N THR A 324 9.74 -15.40 2.16
CA THR A 324 9.15 -15.66 0.85
C THR A 324 10.06 -16.54 -0.03
N SER A 325 11.32 -16.75 0.36
CA SER A 325 12.24 -17.69 -0.30
C SER A 325 11.84 -19.16 -0.20
N LYS A 326 10.88 -19.50 0.68
CA LYS A 326 10.32 -20.86 0.80
C LYS A 326 9.13 -21.12 -0.13
N PHE A 327 8.70 -20.10 -0.86
CA PHE A 327 7.49 -20.13 -1.69
C PHE A 327 7.78 -19.65 -3.11
N THR A 328 6.88 -20.00 -4.02
CA THR A 328 6.62 -19.27 -5.23
C THR A 328 5.72 -18.10 -4.85
N TYR A 329 6.31 -16.91 -4.65
CA TYR A 329 5.61 -15.77 -4.07
C TYR A 329 4.57 -15.18 -5.05
N PRO A 330 3.30 -15.01 -4.65
CA PRO A 330 2.28 -14.44 -5.50
C PRO A 330 2.38 -12.92 -5.61
N ILE A 331 2.27 -12.43 -6.83
CA ILE A 331 2.03 -11.04 -7.18
C ILE A 331 0.54 -10.93 -7.51
N ASP A 332 -0.15 -10.05 -6.79
CA ASP A 332 -1.57 -9.78 -7.00
C ASP A 332 -1.84 -9.12 -8.37
N GLY A 333 -3.05 -9.33 -8.86
CA GLY A 333 -3.52 -9.08 -10.21
C GLY A 333 -4.06 -7.67 -10.41
N ASP A 334 -4.17 -6.89 -9.35
CA ASP A 334 -4.37 -5.45 -9.36
C ASP A 334 -3.04 -4.68 -9.51
N ILE A 335 -1.89 -5.38 -9.51
CA ILE A 335 -0.56 -4.78 -9.63
C ILE A 335 -0.05 -4.82 -11.08
N GLU A 336 0.42 -3.67 -11.54
CA GLU A 336 1.16 -3.50 -12.78
C GLU A 336 2.59 -3.05 -12.51
N PHE A 337 3.54 -3.65 -13.22
CA PHE A 337 4.95 -3.29 -13.17
C PHE A 337 5.42 -2.74 -14.51
N GLU A 338 6.22 -1.68 -14.46
CA GLU A 338 6.95 -1.16 -15.61
C GLU A 338 8.45 -1.16 -15.29
N LEU A 339 9.26 -1.75 -16.17
CA LEU A 339 10.71 -1.80 -16.04
C LEU A 339 11.32 -0.92 -17.12
N HIS A 340 11.86 0.22 -16.69
CA HIS A 340 12.55 1.20 -17.54
C HIS A 340 14.04 1.12 -17.28
N ASN A 341 14.86 1.41 -18.29
CA ASN A 341 16.32 1.53 -18.26
C ASN A 341 17.07 0.66 -17.23
N GLY A 342 17.75 -0.37 -17.70
CA GLY A 342 18.71 -1.12 -16.87
C GLY A 342 18.41 -2.61 -16.78
N ASN A 343 19.08 -3.25 -15.82
CA ASN A 343 19.08 -4.71 -15.69
C ASN A 343 18.18 -5.14 -14.54
N TYR A 344 17.30 -6.08 -14.85
CA TYR A 344 16.33 -6.64 -13.93
C TYR A 344 16.54 -8.14 -13.76
N THR A 345 16.42 -8.65 -12.54
CA THR A 345 16.63 -10.07 -12.25
C THR A 345 15.64 -10.59 -11.23
N PHE A 346 15.04 -11.75 -11.51
CA PHE A 346 14.30 -12.51 -10.51
C PHE A 346 15.24 -13.41 -9.70
N ASN A 347 15.65 -12.98 -8.51
CA ASN A 347 16.45 -13.77 -7.57
C ASN A 347 15.61 -14.55 -6.54
N ASN A 348 14.29 -14.58 -6.69
CA ASN A 348 13.40 -15.50 -5.97
C ASN A 348 12.38 -16.12 -6.95
N SER A 349 11.59 -17.09 -6.47
CA SER A 349 10.51 -17.66 -7.25
C SER A 349 9.23 -16.83 -7.10
N PHE A 350 8.57 -16.52 -8.22
CA PHE A 350 7.37 -15.69 -8.27
C PHE A 350 6.28 -16.32 -9.13
N LYS A 351 5.02 -16.02 -8.80
CA LYS A 351 3.86 -16.28 -9.65
C LYS A 351 3.05 -15.00 -9.79
N PHE A 352 2.76 -14.58 -11.01
CA PHE A 352 1.91 -13.45 -11.33
C PHE A 352 0.51 -14.00 -11.56
N LEU A 353 -0.40 -13.67 -10.65
CA LEU A 353 -1.79 -14.12 -10.71
C LEU A 353 -2.54 -13.35 -11.80
N THR A 354 -3.67 -13.91 -12.26
CA THR A 354 -4.51 -13.31 -13.31
C THR A 354 -4.82 -11.84 -12.99
N GLY A 355 -4.66 -10.98 -14.00
CA GLY A 355 -4.77 -9.52 -13.93
C GLY A 355 -3.42 -8.81 -13.86
N ALA A 356 -2.37 -9.47 -13.34
CA ALA A 356 -1.07 -8.85 -13.16
C ALA A 356 -0.37 -8.62 -14.50
N VAL A 357 0.25 -7.46 -14.66
CA VAL A 357 0.94 -7.09 -15.90
C VAL A 357 2.37 -6.66 -15.60
N LEU A 358 3.32 -7.14 -16.41
CA LEU A 358 4.70 -6.70 -16.39
C LEU A 358 5.09 -6.15 -17.77
N THR A 359 5.43 -4.88 -17.86
CA THR A 359 5.95 -4.28 -19.09
C THR A 359 7.45 -4.03 -18.97
N VAL A 360 8.22 -4.49 -19.96
CA VAL A 360 9.66 -4.22 -20.07
C VAL A 360 9.86 -3.27 -21.25
N PHE A 361 10.40 -2.09 -20.96
CA PHE A 361 10.63 -1.05 -21.95
C PHE A 361 11.96 -1.25 -22.68
N ASP A 362 12.08 -0.61 -23.83
CA ASP A 362 13.08 -0.82 -24.89
C ASP A 362 14.53 -0.66 -24.43
N ASP A 363 14.74 0.05 -23.33
CA ASP A 363 16.03 0.29 -22.67
C ASP A 363 16.34 -0.66 -21.49
N ALA A 364 15.51 -1.70 -21.28
CA ALA A 364 15.65 -2.65 -20.17
C ALA A 364 15.87 -4.11 -20.62
N THR A 365 16.53 -4.88 -19.73
CA THR A 365 16.72 -6.33 -19.86
C THR A 365 16.23 -7.03 -18.61
N LEU A 366 15.45 -8.09 -18.76
CA LEU A 366 14.93 -8.90 -17.67
C LEU A 366 15.51 -10.32 -17.72
N THR A 367 16.05 -10.80 -16.61
CA THR A 367 16.65 -12.13 -16.50
C THR A 367 15.93 -13.00 -15.46
N VAL A 368 15.64 -14.23 -15.87
CA VAL A 368 15.23 -15.33 -14.97
C VAL A 368 16.41 -16.30 -14.87
N PRO A 369 17.25 -16.20 -13.83
CA PRO A 369 18.48 -16.98 -13.73
C PRO A 369 18.20 -18.46 -13.42
N SER A 370 19.19 -19.33 -13.66
CA SER A 370 19.08 -20.76 -13.34
C SER A 370 18.75 -20.99 -11.86
N GLY A 371 17.89 -21.98 -11.60
CA GLY A 371 17.41 -22.31 -10.25
C GLY A 371 16.30 -21.39 -9.71
N LYS A 372 15.84 -20.40 -10.49
CA LYS A 372 14.68 -19.56 -10.18
C LYS A 372 13.50 -19.90 -11.09
N LYS A 373 12.29 -19.61 -10.61
CA LYS A 373 11.03 -19.96 -11.27
C LYS A 373 10.09 -18.76 -11.31
N VAL A 374 9.60 -18.39 -12.49
CA VAL A 374 8.61 -17.32 -12.67
C VAL A 374 7.47 -17.83 -13.53
N ILE A 375 6.22 -17.58 -13.12
CA ILE A 375 5.04 -18.09 -13.82
C ILE A 375 4.04 -16.94 -13.94
N PHE A 376 3.47 -16.74 -15.13
CA PHE A 376 2.31 -15.86 -15.34
C PHE A 376 1.09 -16.73 -15.61
N TYR A 377 0.05 -16.59 -14.79
CA TYR A 377 -1.16 -17.40 -14.89
C TYR A 377 -2.02 -16.90 -16.06
N ASP A 378 -2.30 -17.79 -17.01
CA ASP A 378 -3.21 -17.53 -18.12
C ASP A 378 -4.68 -17.68 -17.73
N GLU A 379 -4.97 -18.59 -16.80
CA GLU A 379 -6.27 -18.75 -16.16
C GLU A 379 -6.10 -19.06 -14.67
N PHE A 380 -7.01 -18.57 -13.83
CA PHE A 380 -7.06 -18.96 -12.43
C PHE A 380 -8.49 -19.02 -11.90
N ASN A 381 -8.99 -20.24 -11.78
CA ASN A 381 -10.24 -20.54 -11.09
C ASN A 381 -9.92 -20.97 -9.67
N ASP A 382 -9.91 -20.01 -8.76
CA ASP A 382 -9.63 -20.29 -7.36
C ASP A 382 -10.73 -21.16 -6.73
N ILE A 383 -10.33 -22.17 -5.97
CA ILE A 383 -11.29 -23.10 -5.36
C ILE A 383 -11.86 -22.42 -4.12
N ASP A 384 -13.20 -22.39 -4.03
CA ASP A 384 -13.90 -21.84 -2.87
C ASP A 384 -13.34 -22.38 -1.56
N ASN A 385 -13.01 -21.43 -0.70
CA ASN A 385 -12.46 -21.63 0.61
C ASN A 385 -13.58 -21.36 1.62
N ASN A 386 -13.97 -20.11 1.85
CA ASN A 386 -15.12 -19.80 2.70
C ASN A 386 -15.82 -18.52 2.24
N GLY A 387 -17.06 -18.64 1.78
CA GLY A 387 -17.89 -17.48 1.48
C GLY A 387 -17.58 -16.89 0.11
N THR A 388 -16.90 -15.74 0.07
CA THR A 388 -16.49 -15.02 -1.15
C THR A 388 -14.98 -14.78 -1.18
N SER A 389 -14.21 -15.63 -0.50
CA SER A 389 -12.76 -15.48 -0.33
C SER A 389 -11.93 -15.99 -1.52
N GLU A 390 -12.59 -16.33 -2.63
CA GLU A 390 -11.92 -16.71 -3.86
C GLU A 390 -11.18 -15.54 -4.47
N TYR A 391 -10.02 -15.83 -5.05
CA TYR A 391 -9.33 -14.87 -5.87
C TYR A 391 -10.25 -14.34 -7.00
N PRO A 392 -10.31 -13.01 -7.21
CA PRO A 392 -11.18 -12.44 -8.23
C PRO A 392 -10.89 -12.98 -9.62
N GLN A 393 -11.96 -13.19 -10.39
CA GLN A 393 -11.84 -13.55 -11.80
C GLN A 393 -11.30 -12.35 -12.59
N ARG A 394 -10.09 -12.51 -13.12
CA ARG A 394 -9.35 -11.48 -13.85
C ARG A 394 -8.79 -12.07 -15.14
N ASP A 395 -8.43 -11.20 -16.09
CA ASP A 395 -7.82 -11.61 -17.35
C ASP A 395 -6.47 -12.30 -17.13
N ALA A 396 -5.96 -12.99 -18.16
CA ALA A 396 -4.64 -13.60 -18.13
C ALA A 396 -3.54 -12.60 -17.71
N ALA A 397 -2.66 -13.03 -16.81
CA ALA A 397 -1.42 -12.33 -16.53
C ALA A 397 -0.46 -12.45 -17.72
N TYR A 398 0.30 -11.40 -18.00
CA TYR A 398 1.26 -11.45 -19.10
C TYR A 398 2.44 -10.50 -18.88
N ILE A 399 3.50 -10.78 -19.62
CA ILE A 399 4.61 -9.85 -19.83
C ILE A 399 4.51 -9.23 -21.23
N LEU A 400 4.73 -7.92 -21.32
CA LEU A 400 4.84 -7.17 -22.57
C LEU A 400 6.27 -6.67 -22.75
N LEU A 401 6.93 -7.09 -23.82
CA LEU A 401 8.26 -6.65 -24.21
C LEU A 401 8.14 -5.57 -25.30
N LYS A 402 8.52 -4.34 -24.99
CA LYS A 402 8.50 -3.20 -25.92
C LYS A 402 9.83 -2.98 -26.62
N GLY A 403 9.81 -2.36 -27.80
CA GLY A 403 10.98 -2.02 -28.61
C GLY A 403 12.00 -3.14 -28.70
N ASN A 404 13.24 -2.87 -28.28
CA ASN A 404 14.36 -3.83 -28.27
C ASN A 404 14.64 -4.43 -26.87
N SER A 405 13.67 -4.38 -25.96
CA SER A 405 13.79 -5.04 -24.66
C SER A 405 13.95 -6.54 -24.80
N THR A 406 14.59 -7.18 -23.83
CA THR A 406 14.81 -8.63 -23.85
C THR A 406 14.40 -9.31 -22.56
N LEU A 407 13.86 -10.52 -22.70
CA LEU A 407 13.63 -11.49 -21.64
C LEU A 407 14.60 -12.65 -21.81
N ASN A 408 15.55 -12.77 -20.88
CA ASN A 408 16.55 -13.83 -20.84
C ASN A 408 16.17 -14.93 -19.84
N ILE A 409 15.76 -16.09 -20.34
CA ILE A 409 15.28 -17.22 -19.54
C ILE A 409 16.40 -18.25 -19.41
N GLN A 410 16.97 -18.37 -18.21
CA GLN A 410 17.99 -19.38 -17.85
C GLN A 410 17.48 -20.37 -16.79
N GLY A 411 16.38 -20.04 -16.11
CA GLY A 411 15.69 -20.89 -15.13
C GLY A 411 14.39 -21.48 -15.67
N SER A 412 13.38 -21.51 -14.83
CA SER A 412 12.03 -21.99 -15.18
C SER A 412 11.10 -20.81 -15.45
N PHE A 413 10.46 -20.76 -16.61
CA PHE A 413 9.52 -19.69 -16.97
C PHE A 413 8.32 -20.20 -17.76
N ALA A 414 7.11 -19.80 -17.38
CA ALA A 414 5.87 -20.10 -18.10
C ALA A 414 4.90 -18.92 -18.10
N GLY A 415 3.93 -18.96 -19.01
CA GLY A 415 2.90 -17.94 -19.20
C GLY A 415 3.06 -17.14 -20.49
N ILE A 416 2.20 -16.13 -20.67
CA ILE A 416 2.08 -15.36 -21.90
C ILE A 416 3.13 -14.25 -21.98
N VAL A 417 3.91 -14.27 -23.07
CA VAL A 417 4.89 -13.24 -23.44
C VAL A 417 4.47 -12.58 -24.75
N LYS A 418 4.13 -11.30 -24.69
CA LYS A 418 3.79 -10.47 -25.84
C LYS A 418 5.00 -9.65 -26.27
N CYS A 419 5.42 -9.77 -27.52
CA CYS A 419 6.58 -9.06 -28.07
C CYS A 419 6.13 -7.99 -29.06
N GLU A 420 6.47 -6.72 -28.83
CA GLU A 420 6.09 -5.62 -29.71
C GLU A 420 6.79 -5.68 -31.07
N THR A 421 8.05 -6.15 -31.12
CA THR A 421 8.86 -6.07 -32.35
C THR A 421 9.26 -7.43 -32.91
N SER A 422 9.71 -8.37 -32.07
CA SER A 422 10.18 -9.69 -32.53
C SER A 422 10.08 -10.74 -31.44
N LEU A 423 9.80 -11.98 -31.83
CA LEU A 423 9.86 -13.14 -30.92
C LEU A 423 11.30 -13.39 -30.40
N ASP A 424 12.32 -12.90 -31.10
CA ASP A 424 13.73 -12.98 -30.67
C ASP A 424 14.05 -12.14 -29.43
N GLN A 425 13.11 -11.29 -28.99
CA GLN A 425 13.19 -10.62 -27.68
C GLN A 425 13.19 -11.63 -26.52
N VAL A 426 12.68 -12.85 -26.75
CA VAL A 426 12.71 -13.96 -25.78
C VAL A 426 13.89 -14.87 -26.07
N ILE A 427 14.87 -14.87 -25.17
CA ILE A 427 16.09 -15.66 -25.29
C ILE A 427 16.02 -16.81 -24.30
N VAL A 428 15.89 -18.03 -24.81
CA VAL A 428 15.79 -19.25 -23.99
C VAL A 428 17.15 -19.94 -23.92
N GLY A 429 17.71 -20.03 -22.71
CA GLY A 429 18.95 -20.74 -22.44
C GLY A 429 18.82 -22.25 -22.63
N ALA A 430 19.92 -22.92 -22.94
CA ALA A 430 19.93 -24.35 -23.28
C ALA A 430 19.38 -25.29 -22.19
N ASN A 431 19.44 -24.88 -20.93
CA ASN A 431 18.96 -25.64 -19.77
C ASN A 431 17.70 -25.04 -19.13
N ALA A 432 17.07 -24.05 -19.78
CA ALA A 432 15.83 -23.47 -19.30
C ALA A 432 14.68 -24.48 -19.38
N VAL A 433 13.72 -24.37 -18.46
CA VAL A 433 12.49 -25.18 -18.46
C VAL A 433 11.33 -24.26 -18.79
N THR A 434 10.59 -24.57 -19.85
CA THR A 434 9.51 -23.72 -20.38
C THR A 434 8.18 -24.46 -20.56
N THR A 435 8.12 -25.73 -20.15
CA THR A 435 6.92 -26.57 -20.31
C THR A 435 6.60 -27.33 -19.03
N ASN A 436 5.31 -27.54 -18.76
CA ASN A 436 4.76 -28.25 -17.61
C ASN A 436 5.36 -27.75 -16.29
N ILE A 437 5.44 -26.43 -16.13
CA ILE A 437 5.96 -25.80 -14.92
C ILE A 437 4.86 -25.79 -13.88
N GLU A 438 5.12 -26.45 -12.76
CA GLU A 438 4.15 -26.57 -11.68
C GLU A 438 4.12 -25.32 -10.78
N SER A 439 2.90 -24.89 -10.49
CA SER A 439 2.58 -23.99 -9.38
C SER A 439 1.54 -24.63 -8.47
N LYS A 440 1.50 -24.19 -7.20
CA LYS A 440 0.55 -24.70 -6.22
C LYS A 440 -0.36 -23.60 -5.70
N GLU A 441 -1.61 -23.95 -5.48
CA GLU A 441 -2.64 -23.12 -4.84
C GLU A 441 -3.40 -23.94 -3.79
N ALA A 442 -4.13 -23.29 -2.89
CA ALA A 442 -4.95 -24.01 -1.92
C ALA A 442 -6.06 -24.80 -2.62
N ASN A 443 -6.46 -25.90 -1.98
CA ASN A 443 -7.51 -26.79 -2.48
C ASN A 443 -8.75 -26.75 -1.56
N GLY A 444 -9.38 -25.59 -1.51
CA GLY A 444 -10.55 -25.30 -0.66
C GLY A 444 -10.26 -25.30 0.85
N TYR A 445 -11.29 -25.05 1.66
CA TYR A 445 -11.11 -24.79 3.09
C TYR A 445 -10.85 -26.02 3.93
N ASN A 446 -9.81 -25.91 4.79
CA ASN A 446 -9.38 -26.93 5.74
C ASN A 446 -9.21 -28.35 5.15
N ASN A 447 -8.91 -28.49 3.85
CA ASN A 447 -8.61 -29.79 3.27
C ASN A 447 -7.31 -30.36 3.85
N THR A 448 -7.42 -31.36 4.72
CA THR A 448 -6.28 -31.99 5.40
C THR A 448 -5.62 -33.10 4.60
N SER A 449 -6.32 -33.65 3.60
CA SER A 449 -5.88 -34.80 2.82
C SER A 449 -5.06 -34.39 1.59
N GLN A 450 -5.47 -33.30 0.94
CA GLN A 450 -4.81 -32.70 -0.21
C GLN A 450 -4.95 -31.18 -0.10
N PRO A 451 -4.17 -30.51 0.76
CA PRO A 451 -4.35 -29.09 1.07
C PRO A 451 -4.09 -28.16 -0.12
N ALA A 452 -3.38 -28.62 -1.15
CA ALA A 452 -3.04 -27.83 -2.32
C ALA A 452 -3.36 -28.57 -3.63
N VAL A 453 -3.74 -27.82 -4.66
CA VAL A 453 -3.81 -28.27 -6.05
C VAL A 453 -2.53 -27.87 -6.78
N THR A 454 -2.13 -28.69 -7.77
CA THR A 454 -1.05 -28.36 -8.68
C THR A 454 -1.64 -27.90 -10.01
N LEU A 455 -1.20 -26.75 -10.48
CA LEU A 455 -1.48 -26.18 -11.78
C LEU A 455 -0.22 -26.26 -12.64
N SER A 456 -0.36 -26.51 -13.95
CA SER A 456 0.76 -26.64 -14.88
C SER A 456 0.66 -25.58 -15.97
N PHE A 457 1.78 -24.92 -16.25
CA PHE A 457 1.85 -23.83 -17.22
C PHE A 457 2.98 -24.05 -18.23
N ASP A 458 2.75 -23.57 -19.46
CA ASP A 458 3.72 -23.57 -20.55
C ASP A 458 4.04 -22.13 -20.96
N LEU A 459 5.23 -21.92 -21.53
CA LEU A 459 5.60 -20.66 -22.19
C LEU A 459 4.79 -20.47 -23.48
N GLN A 460 4.15 -19.31 -23.61
CA GLN A 460 3.42 -18.90 -24.81
C GLN A 460 4.02 -17.58 -25.31
N VAL A 461 4.76 -17.60 -26.43
CA VAL A 461 5.35 -16.38 -27.02
C VAL A 461 4.56 -15.96 -28.26
N GLN A 462 4.15 -14.70 -28.31
CA GLN A 462 3.38 -14.14 -29.41
C GLN A 462 3.79 -12.70 -29.71
N LEU A 463 3.56 -12.25 -30.95
CA LEU A 463 3.67 -10.83 -31.29
C LEU A 463 2.47 -10.08 -30.68
N ALA A 464 2.72 -8.87 -30.18
CA ALA A 464 1.65 -7.95 -29.81
C ALA A 464 0.92 -7.52 -31.10
N ALA A 465 -0.41 -7.57 -31.06
CA ALA A 465 -1.26 -7.22 -32.21
C ALA A 465 -1.47 -5.71 -32.33
#